data_AF-E6YP92-F1
#
_entry.id   AF-E6YP92-F1
#
_cell.length_a   1.000
_cell.length_b   1.000
_cell.length_c   1.000
_cell.angle_alpha   90.00
_cell.angle_beta   90.00
_cell.angle_gamma   90.00
#
_symmetry.space_group_name_H-M   'P 1'
#
loop_
_entity.id
_entity.type
_entity.pdbx_description
1 polymer ?
#
loop_
_entity_poly.entity_id
_entity_poly.type
_entity_poly.pdbx_seq_one_letter_code
_entity_poly.pdbx_strand_id
1 'polypeptide(L)'
;MISPGYPLTLKAGNSLTKQEEEQALDSCNRLQVLLSVKASVKEIEQASFLLSSMRVPANTDAKAVVLSYGMMLDRISSYALKKGVEDIVTGQALGISKTFMPTCGELLAYCQTVENTLLSKAENVRRAIENTRKKALQEKTAQEHFRPLTLIHKQELEEVLKRIEG
;
A
#
# COMPACT_ATOMS: atom_id res chain seq x y z
N MET A 1 -10.37 -4.05 -17.32
CA MET A 1 -9.15 -4.76 -17.79
C MET A 1 -7.94 -4.00 -17.27
N ILE A 2 -7.30 -4.48 -16.20
CA ILE A 2 -6.07 -3.89 -15.67
C ILE A 2 -4.92 -4.71 -16.24
N SER A 3 -4.02 -4.05 -16.96
CA SER A 3 -2.92 -4.66 -17.70
C SER A 3 -1.98 -5.42 -16.75
N PRO A 4 -1.63 -6.69 -17.03
CA PRO A 4 -0.62 -7.43 -16.29
C PRO A 4 0.74 -7.10 -16.89
N GLY A 5 1.55 -6.32 -16.18
CA GLY A 5 2.91 -6.07 -16.66
C GLY A 5 3.68 -5.10 -15.79
N TYR A 6 4.87 -5.55 -15.41
CA TYR A 6 6.01 -4.83 -14.85
C TYR A 6 6.12 -4.80 -13.32
N PRO A 7 7.30 -5.18 -12.77
CA PRO A 7 7.66 -4.76 -11.43
C PRO A 7 7.75 -3.23 -11.46
N LEU A 8 7.22 -2.58 -10.42
CA LEU A 8 7.44 -1.16 -10.17
C LEU A 8 8.95 -0.93 -10.05
N THR A 9 9.58 -0.51 -11.15
CA THR A 9 10.95 -0.02 -11.14
C THR A 9 10.90 1.42 -10.65
N LEU A 10 11.67 1.72 -9.61
CA LEU A 10 11.99 3.09 -9.20
C LEU A 10 12.41 3.88 -10.45
N LYS A 11 12.02 5.16 -10.55
CA LYS A 11 12.43 6.01 -11.67
C LYS A 11 13.95 5.86 -11.87
N ALA A 12 14.33 5.59 -13.11
CA ALA A 12 15.70 5.27 -13.50
C ALA A 12 16.71 6.28 -12.90
N GLY A 13 17.72 5.76 -12.20
CA GLY A 13 18.86 6.52 -11.71
C GLY A 13 19.13 6.43 -10.20
N ASN A 14 18.10 6.19 -9.37
CA ASN A 14 18.26 6.13 -7.91
C ASN A 14 17.80 4.78 -7.37
N SER A 15 18.75 3.93 -6.98
CA SER A 15 18.49 2.81 -6.08
C SER A 15 18.17 3.37 -4.68
N LEU A 16 17.05 2.95 -4.08
CA LEU A 16 16.75 3.26 -2.68
C LEU A 16 17.92 2.81 -1.81
N THR A 17 18.32 3.66 -0.88
CA THR A 17 19.24 3.27 0.19
C THR A 17 18.55 2.26 1.11
N LYS A 18 19.33 1.43 1.82
CA LYS A 18 18.77 0.49 2.82
C LYS A 18 17.88 1.19 3.84
N GLN A 19 18.21 2.43 4.21
CA GLN A 19 17.44 3.22 5.16
C GLN A 19 16.07 3.63 4.59
N GLU A 20 16.02 4.06 3.33
CA GLU A 20 14.75 4.43 2.68
C GLU A 20 13.85 3.22 2.45
N GLU A 21 14.42 2.04 2.13
CA GLU A 21 13.66 0.80 2.06
C GLU A 21 13.03 0.44 3.41
N GLU A 22 13.80 0.50 4.49
CA GLU A 22 13.32 0.18 5.84
C GLU A 22 12.22 1.16 6.28
N GLN A 23 12.41 2.46 6.01
CA GLN A 23 11.40 3.48 6.28
C GLN A 23 10.11 3.28 5.49
N ALA A 24 10.22 2.86 4.22
CA ALA A 24 9.06 2.57 3.39
C ALA A 24 8.30 1.33 3.88
N LEU A 25 9.01 0.29 4.32
CA LEU A 25 8.41 -0.90 4.94
C LEU A 25 7.74 -0.58 6.27
N ASP A 26 8.39 0.22 7.14
CA ASP A 26 7.79 0.70 8.39
C ASP A 26 6.50 1.48 8.11
N SER A 27 6.54 2.39 7.13
CA SER A 27 5.36 3.16 6.72
C SER A 27 4.21 2.26 6.23
N CYS A 28 4.51 1.20 5.48
CA CYS A 28 3.52 0.21 5.06
C CYS A 28 2.91 -0.54 6.25
N ASN A 29 3.74 -0.97 7.22
CA ASN A 29 3.27 -1.63 8.43
C ASN A 29 2.38 -0.70 9.27
N ARG A 30 2.79 0.55 9.46
CA ARG A 30 2.01 1.56 10.19
C ARG A 30 0.67 1.84 9.52
N LEU A 31 0.62 1.90 8.19
CA LEU A 31 -0.62 2.01 7.44
C LEU A 31 -1.52 0.79 7.66
N GLN A 32 -0.97 -0.42 7.66
CA GLN A 32 -1.74 -1.64 7.93
C GLN A 32 -2.35 -1.64 9.34
N VAL A 33 -1.58 -1.20 10.34
CA VAL A 33 -2.08 -1.03 11.71
C VAL A 33 -3.20 0.00 11.77
N LEU A 34 -3.02 1.16 11.11
CA LEU A 34 -4.02 2.22 11.04
C LEU A 34 -5.34 1.73 10.44
N LEU A 35 -5.28 0.97 9.34
CA LEU A 35 -6.46 0.41 8.67
C LEU A 35 -7.06 -0.81 9.40
N SER A 36 -6.37 -1.36 10.40
CA SER A 36 -6.91 -2.44 11.22
C SER A 36 -7.83 -1.93 12.33
N VAL A 37 -7.69 -0.66 12.73
CA VAL A 37 -8.53 -0.04 13.76
C VAL A 37 -9.92 0.28 13.19
N LYS A 38 -10.93 -0.44 13.67
CA LYS A 38 -12.32 -0.29 13.23
C LYS A 38 -12.96 0.99 13.76
N ALA A 39 -13.89 1.53 12.99
CA ALA A 39 -14.65 2.71 13.38
C ALA A 39 -15.47 2.41 14.62
N SER A 40 -15.35 3.28 15.63
CA SER A 40 -16.17 3.23 16.84
C SER A 40 -17.56 3.80 16.59
N VAL A 41 -18.51 3.43 17.46
CA VAL A 41 -19.89 3.96 17.43
C VAL A 41 -19.90 5.49 17.39
N LYS A 42 -19.06 6.13 18.21
CA LYS A 42 -18.95 7.60 18.26
C LYS A 42 -18.48 8.20 16.93
N GLU A 43 -17.54 7.57 16.25
CA GLU A 43 -17.06 8.03 14.94
C GLU A 43 -18.13 7.86 13.86
N ILE A 44 -18.92 6.78 13.94
CA ILE A 44 -20.05 6.53 13.03
C ILE A 44 -21.16 7.56 13.25
N GLU A 45 -21.47 7.91 14.50
CA GLU A 45 -22.42 8.98 14.84
C GLU A 45 -21.95 10.34 14.31
N GLN A 46 -20.65 10.66 14.49
CA GLN A 46 -20.06 11.89 13.95
C GLN A 46 -20.11 11.93 12.42
N ALA A 47 -19.79 10.82 11.74
CA ALA A 47 -19.90 10.69 10.30
C ALA A 47 -21.35 10.94 9.84
N SER A 48 -22.32 10.33 10.53
CA SER A 48 -23.75 10.49 10.26
C SER A 48 -24.18 11.95 10.39
N PHE A 49 -23.73 12.62 11.46
CA PHE A 49 -24.01 14.03 11.70
C PHE A 49 -23.42 14.93 10.60
N LEU A 50 -22.17 14.72 10.20
CA LEU A 50 -21.54 15.51 9.14
C LEU A 50 -22.25 15.35 7.79
N LEU A 51 -22.62 14.12 7.44
CA LEU A 51 -23.33 13.82 6.19
C LEU A 51 -24.78 14.34 6.20
N SER A 52 -25.37 14.57 7.37
CA SER A 52 -26.72 15.18 7.49
C SER A 52 -26.78 16.63 7.00
N SER A 53 -25.63 17.28 6.76
CA SER A 53 -25.57 18.57 6.07
C SER A 53 -26.00 18.51 4.60
N MET A 54 -26.05 17.31 4.02
CA MET A 54 -26.47 17.07 2.63
C MET A 54 -27.99 16.84 2.55
N ARG A 55 -28.57 16.96 1.35
CA ARG A 55 -30.01 16.73 1.17
C ARG A 55 -30.34 15.24 1.27
N VAL A 56 -31.34 14.89 2.07
CA VAL A 56 -31.89 13.52 2.06
C VAL A 56 -32.71 13.34 0.77
N PRO A 57 -32.51 12.26 -0.02
CA PRO A 57 -33.33 11.99 -1.19
C PRO A 57 -34.83 11.94 -0.84
N ALA A 58 -35.68 12.36 -1.78
CA ALA A 58 -37.12 12.27 -1.60
C ALA A 58 -37.53 10.80 -1.36
N ASN A 59 -38.45 10.58 -0.42
CA ASN A 59 -38.93 9.26 0.02
C ASN A 59 -37.92 8.41 0.82
N THR A 60 -36.78 8.98 1.23
CA THR A 60 -35.83 8.32 2.13
C THR A 60 -36.06 8.75 3.58
N ASP A 61 -36.23 7.79 4.49
CA ASP A 61 -36.23 8.08 5.93
C ASP A 61 -34.79 8.28 6.42
N ALA A 62 -34.48 9.51 6.83
CA ALA A 62 -33.18 9.88 7.38
C ALA A 62 -32.78 9.02 8.59
N LYS A 63 -33.75 8.62 9.43
CA LYS A 63 -33.49 7.76 10.60
C LYS A 63 -33.09 6.36 10.17
N ALA A 64 -33.72 5.82 9.12
CA ALA A 64 -33.35 4.52 8.57
C ALA A 64 -31.93 4.53 8.00
N VAL A 65 -31.52 5.63 7.33
CA VAL A 65 -30.15 5.79 6.82
C VAL A 65 -29.14 5.82 7.97
N VAL A 66 -29.35 6.65 8.99
CA VAL A 66 -28.43 6.73 10.14
C VAL A 66 -28.34 5.39 10.89
N LEU A 67 -29.48 4.71 11.09
CA LEU A 67 -29.47 3.37 11.69
C LEU A 67 -28.64 2.39 10.86
N SER A 68 -28.80 2.40 9.54
CA SER A 68 -28.04 1.52 8.65
C SER A 68 -26.54 1.77 8.71
N TYR A 69 -26.10 3.03 8.88
CA TYR A 69 -24.70 3.36 9.11
C TYR A 69 -24.17 2.72 10.40
N GLY A 70 -24.91 2.85 11.51
CA GLY A 70 -24.56 2.27 12.80
C GLY A 70 -24.36 0.75 12.76
N MET A 71 -25.12 0.05 11.90
CA MET A 71 -25.08 -1.41 11.79
C MET A 71 -23.97 -1.94 10.87
N MET A 72 -23.48 -1.13 9.92
CA MET A 72 -22.65 -1.62 8.81
C MET A 72 -21.26 -1.00 8.76
N LEU A 73 -21.08 0.21 9.30
CA LEU A 73 -19.81 0.95 9.21
C LEU A 73 -18.82 0.59 10.33
N ASP A 74 -19.20 -0.23 11.30
CA ASP A 74 -18.26 -0.79 12.29
C ASP A 74 -17.24 -1.77 11.66
N ARG A 75 -17.50 -2.22 10.43
CA ARG A 75 -16.64 -3.14 9.68
C ARG A 75 -15.50 -2.44 8.94
N ILE A 76 -15.61 -1.14 8.73
CA ILE A 76 -14.57 -0.33 8.08
C ILE A 76 -13.64 0.29 9.12
N SER A 77 -12.45 0.65 8.69
CA SER A 77 -11.50 1.37 9.53
C SER A 77 -11.98 2.77 9.86
N SER A 78 -11.63 3.23 11.06
CA SER A 78 -11.85 4.61 11.50
C SER A 78 -11.26 5.61 10.48
N TYR A 79 -10.06 5.31 9.98
CA TYR A 79 -9.41 6.13 8.96
C TYR A 79 -10.24 6.25 7.67
N ALA A 80 -10.69 5.11 7.11
CA ALA A 80 -11.44 5.11 5.86
C ALA A 80 -12.81 5.76 6.00
N LEU A 81 -13.47 5.61 7.16
CA LEU A 81 -14.71 6.33 7.44
C LEU A 81 -14.47 7.85 7.45
N LYS A 82 -13.49 8.31 8.22
CA LYS A 82 -13.16 9.74 8.32
C LYS A 82 -12.80 10.32 6.96
N LYS A 83 -11.94 9.62 6.21
CA LYS A 83 -11.52 10.07 4.87
C LYS A 83 -12.68 10.05 3.87
N GLY A 84 -13.52 9.02 3.92
CA GLY A 84 -14.72 8.92 3.09
C GLY A 84 -15.67 10.08 3.33
N VAL A 85 -15.97 10.39 4.59
CA VAL A 85 -16.82 11.54 4.93
C VAL A 85 -16.20 12.85 4.44
N GLU A 86 -14.90 13.07 4.69
CA GLU A 86 -14.17 14.26 4.21
C GLU A 86 -14.29 14.43 2.69
N ASP A 87 -14.01 13.37 1.91
CA ASP A 87 -14.06 13.41 0.46
C ASP A 87 -15.49 13.68 -0.05
N ILE A 88 -16.51 13.14 0.63
CA ILE A 88 -17.91 13.34 0.25
C ILE A 88 -18.34 14.78 0.53
N VAL A 89 -18.09 15.30 1.74
CA VAL A 89 -18.51 16.68 2.10
C VAL A 89 -17.76 17.74 1.32
N THR A 90 -16.53 17.45 0.88
CA THR A 90 -15.73 18.33 0.01
C THR A 90 -16.02 18.14 -1.49
N GLY A 91 -16.89 17.19 -1.86
CA GLY A 91 -17.25 16.90 -3.25
C GLY A 91 -16.13 16.27 -4.09
N GLN A 92 -15.14 15.66 -3.43
CA GLN A 92 -14.02 14.92 -4.03
C GLN A 92 -14.36 13.43 -4.26
N ALA A 93 -15.37 12.90 -3.57
CA ALA A 93 -15.77 11.50 -3.69
C ALA A 93 -16.35 11.19 -5.09
N LEU A 94 -15.61 10.39 -5.87
CA LEU A 94 -16.04 9.93 -7.18
C LEU A 94 -17.20 8.93 -7.07
N GLY A 95 -18.23 9.09 -7.90
CA GLY A 95 -19.39 8.19 -7.92
C GLY A 95 -20.41 8.41 -6.81
N ILE A 96 -20.19 9.39 -5.92
CA ILE A 96 -21.13 9.81 -4.89
C ILE A 96 -21.79 11.13 -5.30
N SER A 97 -23.07 11.29 -4.98
CA SER A 97 -23.78 12.55 -5.20
C SER A 97 -23.16 13.69 -4.39
N LYS A 98 -22.92 14.83 -5.03
CA LYS A 98 -22.45 16.06 -4.35
C LYS A 98 -23.57 16.80 -3.62
N THR A 99 -24.82 16.41 -3.85
CA THR A 99 -26.00 17.12 -3.34
C THR A 99 -26.77 16.28 -2.33
N PHE A 100 -26.85 14.97 -2.59
CA PHE A 100 -27.64 14.05 -1.79
C PHE A 100 -26.76 13.29 -0.81
N MET A 101 -27.28 13.11 0.39
CA MET A 101 -26.69 12.25 1.40
C MET A 101 -26.49 10.85 0.81
N PRO A 102 -25.31 10.23 0.95
CA PRO A 102 -25.08 8.90 0.44
C PRO A 102 -25.98 7.89 1.16
N THR A 103 -26.29 6.79 0.48
CA THR A 103 -26.84 5.60 1.13
C THR A 103 -25.74 4.86 1.89
N CYS A 104 -26.13 3.97 2.81
CA CYS A 104 -25.16 3.11 3.51
C CYS A 104 -24.34 2.25 2.54
N GLY A 105 -24.95 1.75 1.47
CA GLY A 105 -24.23 0.97 0.46
C GLY A 105 -23.17 1.79 -0.26
N GLU A 106 -23.51 3.01 -0.66
CA GLU A 106 -22.60 3.93 -1.34
C GLU A 106 -21.41 4.33 -0.44
N LEU A 107 -21.69 4.74 0.81
CA LEU A 107 -20.64 5.11 1.75
C LEU A 107 -19.73 3.92 2.08
N LEU A 108 -20.31 2.74 2.35
CA LEU A 108 -19.56 1.53 2.64
C LEU A 108 -18.64 1.15 1.48
N ALA A 109 -19.16 1.13 0.25
CA ALA A 109 -18.38 0.79 -0.95
C ALA A 109 -17.26 1.80 -1.20
N TYR A 110 -17.52 3.10 -0.98
CA TYR A 110 -16.49 4.14 -1.09
C TYR A 110 -15.37 3.94 -0.06
N CYS A 111 -15.72 3.77 1.21
CA CYS A 111 -14.74 3.53 2.27
C CYS A 111 -13.91 2.26 2.01
N GLN A 112 -14.53 1.16 1.60
CA GLN A 112 -13.82 -0.07 1.21
C GLN A 112 -12.87 0.17 0.04
N THR A 113 -13.27 0.99 -0.94
CA THR A 113 -12.40 1.35 -2.07
C THR A 113 -11.18 2.14 -1.60
N VAL A 114 -11.35 3.07 -0.65
CA VAL A 114 -10.23 3.81 -0.03
C VAL A 114 -9.26 2.85 0.65
N GLU A 115 -9.75 1.92 1.48
CA GLU A 115 -8.91 0.91 2.16
C GLU A 115 -8.15 0.04 1.17
N ASN A 116 -8.86 -0.56 0.22
CA ASN A 116 -8.28 -1.47 -0.76
C ASN A 116 -7.25 -0.77 -1.64
N THR A 117 -7.48 0.50 -1.99
CA THR A 117 -6.53 1.29 -2.76
C THR A 117 -5.25 1.54 -1.97
N LEU A 118 -5.36 1.89 -0.69
CA LEU A 118 -4.20 2.13 0.18
C LEU A 118 -3.41 0.84 0.44
N LEU A 119 -4.10 -0.26 0.75
CA LEU A 119 -3.47 -1.57 0.94
C LEU A 119 -2.78 -2.05 -0.34
N SER A 120 -3.42 -1.89 -1.49
CA SER A 120 -2.83 -2.26 -2.79
C SER A 120 -1.57 -1.44 -3.10
N LYS A 121 -1.57 -0.14 -2.75
CA LYS A 121 -0.38 0.72 -2.89
C LYS A 121 0.75 0.27 -1.95
N ALA A 122 0.44 -0.06 -0.70
CA ALA A 122 1.42 -0.57 0.25
C ALA A 122 2.04 -1.90 -0.22
N GLU A 123 1.21 -2.82 -0.70
CA GLU A 123 1.66 -4.11 -1.23
C GLU A 123 2.56 -3.94 -2.46
N ASN A 124 2.19 -3.02 -3.34
CA ASN A 124 3.00 -2.63 -4.48
C ASN A 124 4.40 -2.13 -4.07
N VAL A 125 4.48 -1.31 -3.02
CA VAL A 125 5.76 -0.82 -2.48
C VAL A 125 6.57 -1.97 -1.88
N ARG A 126 5.97 -2.82 -1.04
CA ARG A 126 6.67 -4.01 -0.47
C ARG A 126 7.28 -4.87 -1.57
N ARG A 127 6.49 -5.20 -2.59
CA ARG A 127 6.92 -6.00 -3.74
C ARG A 127 8.04 -5.32 -4.53
N ALA A 128 8.01 -3.99 -4.68
CA ALA A 128 9.09 -3.25 -5.34
C ALA A 128 10.41 -3.35 -4.58
N ILE A 129 10.36 -3.25 -3.24
CA ILE A 129 11.53 -3.36 -2.36
C ILE A 129 12.08 -4.80 -2.39
N GLU A 130 11.22 -5.81 -2.26
CA GLU A 130 11.64 -7.22 -2.33
C GLU A 130 12.31 -7.55 -3.67
N ASN A 131 11.75 -7.07 -4.78
CA ASN A 131 12.35 -7.26 -6.11
C ASN A 131 13.72 -6.56 -6.22
N THR A 132 13.87 -5.38 -5.61
CA THR A 132 15.14 -4.65 -5.60
C THR A 132 16.20 -5.40 -4.80
N ARG A 133 15.85 -5.89 -3.60
CA ARG A 133 16.72 -6.72 -2.76
C ARG A 133 17.14 -8.01 -3.46
N LYS A 134 16.21 -8.68 -4.15
CA LYS A 134 16.49 -9.91 -4.90
C LYS A 134 17.47 -9.69 -6.06
N LYS A 135 17.30 -8.60 -6.82
CA LYS A 135 18.24 -8.23 -7.89
C LYS A 135 19.64 -7.95 -7.35
N ALA A 136 19.74 -7.15 -6.28
CA ALA A 136 21.03 -6.85 -5.66
C ALA A 136 21.74 -8.11 -5.14
N LEU A 137 21.00 -9.10 -4.63
CA LEU A 137 21.56 -10.38 -4.22
C LEU A 137 22.08 -11.18 -5.43
N GLN A 138 21.30 -11.27 -6.50
CA GLN A 138 21.71 -11.97 -7.73
C GLN A 138 22.95 -11.35 -8.38
N GLU A 139 23.05 -10.01 -8.40
CA GLU A 139 24.22 -9.28 -8.91
C GLU A 139 25.47 -9.57 -8.06
N LYS A 140 25.34 -9.59 -6.73
CA LYS A 140 26.45 -9.98 -5.85
C LYS A 140 26.89 -11.42 -6.07
N THR A 141 25.94 -12.36 -6.15
CA THR A 141 26.26 -13.77 -6.40
C THR A 141 26.90 -13.96 -7.77
N ALA A 142 26.44 -13.26 -8.81
CA ALA A 142 27.08 -13.28 -10.12
C ALA A 142 28.50 -12.69 -10.05
N GLN A 143 28.70 -11.56 -9.38
CA GLN A 143 30.01 -10.94 -9.21
C GLN A 143 30.99 -11.82 -8.41
N GLU A 144 30.50 -12.59 -7.44
CA GLU A 144 31.28 -13.61 -6.73
C GLU A 144 31.58 -14.82 -7.61
N HIS A 145 30.63 -15.28 -8.44
CA HIS A 145 30.83 -16.38 -9.39
C HIS A 145 31.80 -16.03 -10.51
N PHE A 146 31.88 -14.75 -10.87
CA PHE A 146 32.82 -14.19 -11.84
C PHE A 146 34.10 -13.62 -11.21
N ARG A 147 34.32 -13.75 -9.89
CA ARG A 147 35.64 -13.46 -9.33
C ARG A 147 36.62 -14.47 -9.95
N PRO A 148 37.60 -14.01 -10.75
CA PRO A 148 38.67 -14.88 -11.17
C PRO A 148 39.34 -15.38 -9.89
N LEU A 149 39.63 -16.68 -9.82
CA LEU A 149 40.53 -17.26 -8.83
C LEU A 149 41.70 -16.28 -8.65
N THR A 150 41.76 -15.64 -7.48
CA THR A 150 42.69 -14.55 -7.20
C THR A 150 44.12 -15.01 -7.46
N LEU A 151 45.00 -14.06 -7.80
CA LEU A 151 46.44 -14.18 -8.08
C LEU A 151 47.21 -15.26 -7.27
N ILE A 152 46.75 -15.59 -6.06
CA ILE A 152 47.26 -16.69 -5.23
C ILE A 152 47.18 -18.04 -5.96
N HIS A 153 46.06 -18.38 -6.59
CA HIS A 153 45.93 -19.63 -7.36
C HIS A 153 46.82 -19.64 -8.60
N LYS A 154 47.14 -18.47 -9.17
CA LYS A 154 48.06 -18.36 -10.30
C LYS A 154 49.52 -18.54 -9.85
N GLN A 155 49.91 -17.96 -8.71
CA GLN A 155 51.23 -18.16 -8.11
C GLN A 155 51.46 -19.60 -7.65
N GLU A 156 50.45 -20.25 -7.05
CA GLU A 156 50.52 -21.66 -6.68
C GLU A 156 50.64 -22.58 -7.91
N LEU A 157 49.93 -22.28 -9.01
CA LEU A 157 50.06 -23.04 -10.26
C LEU A 157 51.45 -22.86 -10.91
N GLU A 158 51.99 -21.63 -10.88
CA GLU A 158 53.33 -21.32 -11.41
C GLU A 158 54.46 -21.96 -10.58
N GLU A 159 54.31 -22.05 -9.25
CA GLU A 159 55.22 -22.80 -8.36
C GLU A 159 55.19 -24.30 -8.65
N VAL A 160 54.00 -24.88 -8.85
CA VAL A 160 53.84 -26.31 -9.14
C VAL A 160 54.43 -26.66 -10.52
N LEU A 161 54.21 -25.82 -11.53
CA LEU A 161 54.79 -26.03 -12.87
C LEU A 161 56.32 -25.97 -12.88
N LYS A 162 56.92 -25.01 -12.15
CA LYS A 162 58.38 -24.91 -12.01
C LYS A 162 59.02 -26.12 -11.32
N ARG A 163 58.27 -26.84 -10.47
CA ARG A 163 58.76 -28.06 -9.80
C ARG A 163 58.66 -29.32 -10.66
N ILE A 164 57.95 -29.26 -11.79
CA ILE A 164 57.80 -30.38 -12.73
C ILE A 164 58.82 -30.27 -13.88
N GLU A 165 59.30 -29.05 -14.18
CA GLU A 165 60.28 -28.77 -15.24
C GLU A 165 61.76 -28.84 -14.79
N GLY A 166 62.03 -29.13 -13.52
CA GLY A 166 63.38 -29.34 -12.97
C GLY A 166 63.58 -30.76 -12.47
#